data_AF-A0AAV6BQL1-F1
#
_entry.id   AF-A0AAV6BQL1-F1
#
_cell.length_a   1.000
_cell.length_b   1.000
_cell.length_c   1.000
_cell.angle_alpha   90.00
_cell.angle_beta   90.00
_cell.angle_gamma   90.00
#
_symmetry.space_group_name_H-M   'P 1'
#
loop_
_entity.id
_entity.type
_entity.pdbx_description
1 polymer ?
#
loop_
_entity_poly.entity_id
_entity_poly.type
_entity_poly.pdbx_seq_one_letter_code
_entity_poly.pdbx_strand_id
1 'polypeptide(L)'
;TEIVRLLGSLGDADWHREGVSPSRGPLSVESYAASTVDHDTEHLQQLQDVRATLGLLPKRCEARIALAMPDLTTALAATPRTIAAVASGLGPDALRWRPRADEWSLTEVMAHLVDLERTVFLPRVQRMAVEDAPEFETFDLEAWGRTRDHRARDFAADLAAFGQARETTLAFLRGLPADAAGRRGLSGHFGPVTLAQYATHAVDHDLEHLGQMRELRAGQIAGG
;
A
#
# COMPACT_ATOMS: atom_id res chain seq x y z
N THR A 1 0.23 22.60 -2.35
CA THR A 1 1.14 23.77 -2.23
C THR A 1 0.84 24.78 -3.32
N GLU A 2 1.19 26.05 -3.12
CA GLU A 2 0.94 27.16 -4.06
C GLU A 2 1.46 26.89 -5.48
N ILE A 3 2.61 26.20 -5.60
CA ILE A 3 3.21 25.81 -6.87
C ILE A 3 2.35 24.81 -7.66
N VAL A 4 1.70 23.86 -6.98
CA VAL A 4 0.83 22.85 -7.61
C VAL A 4 -0.42 23.52 -8.17
N ARG A 5 -0.98 24.50 -7.44
CA ARG A 5 -2.13 25.29 -7.89
C ARG A 5 -1.77 26.16 -9.10
N LEU A 6 -0.57 26.73 -9.11
CA LEU A 6 -0.07 27.52 -10.24
C LEU A 6 0.10 26.64 -11.49
N LEU A 7 0.80 25.52 -11.37
CA LEU A 7 1.02 24.59 -12.49
C LEU A 7 -0.30 24.02 -13.03
N GLY A 8 -1.24 23.69 -12.14
CA GLY A 8 -2.58 23.21 -12.54
C GLY A 8 -3.47 24.26 -13.20
N SER A 9 -3.08 25.55 -13.20
CA SER A 9 -3.82 26.63 -13.88
C SER A 9 -3.29 26.98 -15.27
N LEU A 10 -2.21 26.31 -15.71
CA LEU A 10 -1.55 26.56 -16.99
C LEU A 10 -2.27 25.87 -18.15
N GLY A 11 -2.43 26.57 -19.28
CA GLY A 11 -2.87 25.95 -20.53
C GLY A 11 -1.72 25.32 -21.31
N ASP A 12 -2.02 24.54 -22.35
CA ASP A 12 -1.00 23.82 -23.15
C ASP A 12 0.13 24.72 -23.68
N ALA A 13 -0.23 25.91 -24.17
CA ALA A 13 0.75 26.88 -24.66
C ALA A 13 1.66 27.42 -23.55
N ASP A 14 1.21 27.40 -22.30
CA ASP A 14 1.97 27.90 -21.15
C ASP A 14 3.05 26.92 -20.72
N TRP A 15 2.82 25.61 -20.89
CA TRP A 15 3.80 24.56 -20.62
C TRP A 15 5.04 24.65 -21.51
N HIS A 16 4.86 25.12 -22.75
CA HIS A 16 5.94 25.31 -23.72
C HIS A 16 6.60 26.69 -23.63
N ARG A 17 6.19 27.58 -22.73
CA ARG A 17 6.85 28.88 -22.57
C ARG A 17 8.27 28.69 -22.08
N GLU A 18 9.22 29.28 -22.81
CA GLU A 18 10.64 29.20 -22.51
C GLU A 18 11.11 30.39 -21.68
N GLY A 19 12.01 30.12 -20.74
CA GLY A 19 12.78 31.09 -20.01
C GLY A 19 14.26 30.68 -19.95
N VAL A 20 15.11 31.55 -19.43
CA VAL A 20 16.53 31.25 -19.24
C VAL A 20 16.84 31.29 -17.74
N SER A 21 17.24 30.14 -17.19
CA SER A 21 17.80 30.05 -15.84
C SER A 21 19.29 30.43 -15.86
N PRO A 22 19.75 31.27 -14.94
CA PRO A 22 21.18 31.59 -14.81
C PRO A 22 22.09 30.37 -14.61
N SER A 23 21.58 29.28 -14.03
CA SER A 23 22.35 28.08 -13.73
C SER A 23 22.10 26.91 -14.68
N ARG A 24 20.99 26.92 -15.43
CA ARG A 24 20.56 25.78 -16.27
C ARG A 24 20.38 26.13 -17.75
N GLY A 25 20.54 27.40 -18.13
CA GLY A 25 20.36 27.83 -19.52
C GLY A 25 18.87 27.92 -19.91
N PRO A 26 18.52 27.78 -21.21
CA PRO A 26 17.14 27.78 -21.68
C PRO A 26 16.35 26.56 -21.17
N LEU A 27 15.12 26.78 -20.73
CA LEU A 27 14.19 25.73 -20.29
C LEU A 27 12.73 26.19 -20.47
N SER A 28 11.87 25.23 -20.81
CA SER A 28 10.42 25.41 -20.76
C SER A 28 9.87 25.20 -19.34
N VAL A 29 8.64 25.68 -19.09
CA VAL A 29 7.91 25.39 -17.84
C VAL A 29 7.80 23.87 -17.62
N GLU A 30 7.52 23.11 -18.67
CA GLU A 30 7.48 21.64 -18.65
C GLU A 30 8.81 21.03 -18.21
N SER A 31 9.92 21.38 -18.86
CA SER A 31 11.24 20.83 -18.53
C SER A 31 11.69 21.19 -17.11
N TYR A 32 11.30 22.37 -16.61
CA TYR A 32 11.59 22.78 -15.25
C TYR A 32 10.76 21.99 -14.22
N ALA A 33 9.45 21.82 -14.47
CA ALA A 33 8.57 21.03 -13.63
C ALA A 33 9.01 19.56 -13.59
N ALA A 34 9.35 18.97 -14.74
CA ALA A 34 9.91 17.62 -14.83
C ALA A 34 11.20 17.50 -14.02
N SER A 35 12.13 18.45 -14.15
CA SER A 35 13.38 18.43 -13.36
C SER A 35 13.16 18.55 -11.86
N THR A 36 12.11 19.26 -11.43
CA THR A 36 11.74 19.36 -10.01
C THR A 36 11.18 18.04 -9.51
N VAL A 37 10.35 17.36 -10.31
CA VAL A 37 9.83 16.02 -9.98
C VAL A 37 10.97 14.99 -9.90
N ASP A 38 11.91 15.01 -10.84
CA ASP A 38 13.07 14.11 -10.83
C ASP A 38 13.95 14.36 -9.60
N HIS A 39 14.21 15.63 -9.26
CA HIS A 39 14.96 16.02 -8.07
C HIS A 39 14.26 15.60 -6.77
N ASP A 40 12.95 15.81 -6.65
CA ASP A 40 12.19 15.39 -5.46
C ASP A 40 12.16 13.87 -5.33
N THR A 41 12.14 13.15 -6.45
CA THR A 41 12.27 11.68 -6.48
C THR A 41 13.66 11.24 -6.02
N GLU A 42 14.72 11.94 -6.42
CA GLU A 42 16.09 11.67 -5.96
C GLU A 42 16.24 11.89 -4.45
N HIS A 43 15.71 12.99 -3.90
CA HIS A 43 15.73 13.23 -2.45
C HIS A 43 14.89 12.21 -1.67
N LEU A 44 13.75 11.80 -2.22
CA LEU A 44 12.96 10.72 -1.62
C LEU A 44 13.77 9.42 -1.57
N GLN A 45 14.51 9.09 -2.62
CA GLN A 45 15.42 7.93 -2.64
C GLN A 45 16.54 8.09 -1.61
N GLN A 46 17.17 9.25 -1.51
CA GLN A 46 18.21 9.52 -0.51
C GLN A 46 17.70 9.36 0.94
N LEU A 47 16.49 9.86 1.23
CA LEU A 47 15.84 9.66 2.54
C LEU A 47 15.56 8.17 2.80
N GLN A 48 15.17 7.43 1.78
CA GLN A 48 14.92 6.00 1.87
C GLN A 48 16.22 5.20 2.10
N ASP A 49 17.33 5.58 1.46
CA ASP A 49 18.64 4.96 1.65
C ASP A 49 19.18 5.19 3.07
N VAL A 50 18.99 6.41 3.62
CA VAL A 50 19.31 6.73 5.01
C VAL A 50 18.44 5.89 5.96
N ARG A 51 17.12 5.80 5.72
CA ARG A 51 16.22 4.96 6.51
C ARG A 51 16.61 3.48 6.45
N ALA A 52 16.98 2.97 5.28
CA ALA A 52 17.45 1.59 5.10
C ALA A 52 18.74 1.32 5.88
N THR A 53 19.69 2.27 5.89
CA THR A 53 20.92 2.20 6.70
C THR A 53 20.61 2.12 8.20
N LEU A 54 19.49 2.70 8.63
CA LEU A 54 18.97 2.63 10.00
C LEU A 54 18.08 1.39 10.27
N GLY A 55 17.97 0.45 9.31
CA GLY A 55 17.11 -0.73 9.42
C GLY A 55 15.61 -0.46 9.23
N LEU A 56 15.23 0.77 8.86
CA LEU A 56 13.87 1.21 8.61
C LEU A 56 13.54 1.09 7.13
N LEU A 57 13.49 -0.14 6.60
CA LEU A 57 13.20 -0.35 5.19
C LEU A 57 11.81 0.20 4.83
N PRO A 58 11.68 1.12 3.86
CA PRO A 58 10.39 1.62 3.42
C PRO A 58 9.61 0.51 2.70
N LYS A 59 8.28 0.63 2.66
CA LYS A 59 7.47 -0.23 1.76
C LYS A 59 7.93 0.01 0.32
N ARG A 60 7.95 -1.02 -0.53
CA ARG A 60 8.41 -0.92 -1.92
C ARG A 60 7.60 0.12 -2.71
N CYS A 61 6.32 0.30 -2.38
CA CYS A 61 5.50 1.36 -2.94
C CYS A 61 6.01 2.77 -2.61
N GLU A 62 6.48 3.02 -1.38
CA GLU A 62 7.14 4.30 -1.03
C GLU A 62 8.39 4.50 -1.89
N ALA A 63 9.15 3.43 -2.10
CA ALA A 63 10.35 3.40 -2.95
C ALA A 63 10.07 3.38 -4.46
N ARG A 64 8.79 3.48 -4.87
CA ARG A 64 8.37 3.44 -6.29
C ARG A 64 8.80 2.15 -7.02
N ILE A 65 9.03 1.08 -6.26
CA ILE A 65 9.36 -0.24 -6.78
C ILE A 65 8.07 -1.03 -6.97
N ALA A 66 7.86 -1.53 -8.19
CA ALA A 66 6.79 -2.47 -8.49
C ALA A 66 7.36 -3.88 -8.64
N LEU A 67 6.68 -4.87 -8.08
CA LEU A 67 6.84 -6.27 -8.47
C LEU A 67 6.19 -6.51 -9.84
N ALA A 68 6.70 -7.49 -10.59
CA ALA A 68 6.04 -7.92 -11.81
C ALA A 68 4.66 -8.54 -11.48
N MET A 69 3.68 -8.39 -12.38
CA MET A 69 2.31 -8.86 -12.13
C MET A 69 2.20 -10.37 -11.77
N PRO A 70 3.00 -11.27 -12.37
CA PRO A 70 3.04 -12.67 -11.95
C PRO A 70 3.53 -12.86 -10.49
N ASP A 71 4.55 -12.10 -10.08
CA ASP A 71 5.10 -12.17 -8.73
C ASP A 71 4.11 -11.60 -7.70
N LEU A 72 3.45 -10.48 -8.04
CA LEU A 72 2.38 -9.89 -7.25
C LEU A 72 1.26 -10.89 -6.96
N THR A 73 0.70 -11.46 -8.02
CA THR A 73 -0.43 -12.39 -7.89
C THR A 73 -0.02 -13.69 -7.20
N THR A 74 1.23 -14.14 -7.35
CA THR A 74 1.77 -15.30 -6.63
C THR A 74 1.88 -15.01 -5.13
N ALA A 75 2.47 -13.87 -4.76
CA ALA A 75 2.61 -13.48 -3.36
C ALA A 75 1.24 -13.30 -2.67
N LEU A 76 0.33 -12.56 -3.31
CA LEU A 76 -1.02 -12.31 -2.80
C LEU A 76 -1.83 -13.61 -2.64
N ALA A 77 -1.66 -14.60 -3.52
CA ALA A 77 -2.35 -15.89 -3.42
C ALA A 77 -1.82 -16.78 -2.27
N ALA A 78 -0.60 -16.54 -1.79
CA ALA A 78 -0.02 -17.31 -0.70
C ALA A 78 -0.52 -16.85 0.68
N THR A 79 -0.95 -15.60 0.82
CA THR A 79 -1.28 -14.98 2.11
C THR A 79 -2.34 -15.74 2.90
N PRO A 80 -3.55 -16.05 2.37
CA PRO A 80 -4.59 -16.70 3.17
C PRO A 80 -4.16 -18.06 3.74
N ARG A 81 -3.45 -18.87 2.95
CA ARG A 81 -2.91 -20.17 3.41
C ARG A 81 -1.84 -19.99 4.48
N THR A 82 -1.01 -18.96 4.35
CA THR A 82 0.04 -18.66 5.34
C THR A 82 -0.57 -18.22 6.66
N ILE A 83 -1.62 -17.39 6.64
CA ILE A 83 -2.37 -16.99 7.84
C ILE A 83 -2.99 -18.22 8.51
N ALA A 84 -3.63 -19.10 7.73
CA ALA A 84 -4.22 -20.34 8.26
C ALA A 84 -3.17 -21.21 8.99
N ALA A 85 -1.97 -21.34 8.42
CA ALA A 85 -0.87 -22.07 9.04
C ALA A 85 -0.41 -21.41 10.35
N VAL A 86 -0.29 -20.07 10.39
CA VAL A 86 0.05 -19.31 11.60
C VAL A 86 -1.03 -19.39 12.67
N ALA A 87 -2.30 -19.56 12.33
CA ALA A 87 -3.38 -19.74 13.31
C ALA A 87 -3.61 -21.20 13.74
N SER A 88 -3.07 -22.16 12.99
CA SER A 88 -3.34 -23.59 13.21
C SER A 88 -2.97 -24.06 14.62
N GLY A 89 -3.95 -24.67 15.29
CA GLY A 89 -3.82 -25.23 16.65
C GLY A 89 -4.08 -24.24 17.78
N LEU A 90 -4.33 -22.96 17.48
CA LEU A 90 -4.66 -21.96 18.50
C LEU A 90 -6.15 -22.02 18.87
N GLY A 91 -6.43 -22.01 20.17
CA GLY A 91 -7.78 -21.89 20.69
C GLY A 91 -8.31 -20.45 20.62
N PRO A 92 -9.63 -20.25 20.83
CA PRO A 92 -10.27 -18.93 20.74
C PRO A 92 -9.63 -17.85 21.64
N ASP A 93 -9.19 -18.23 22.84
CA ASP A 93 -8.57 -17.28 23.78
C ASP A 93 -7.18 -16.85 23.33
N ALA A 94 -6.41 -17.77 22.74
CA ALA A 94 -5.10 -17.45 22.16
C ALA A 94 -5.22 -16.54 20.94
N LEU A 95 -6.25 -16.73 20.10
CA LEU A 95 -6.53 -15.86 18.96
C LEU A 95 -6.92 -14.43 19.37
N ARG A 96 -7.56 -14.27 20.53
CA ARG A 96 -8.00 -12.98 21.09
C ARG A 96 -7.02 -12.34 22.07
N TRP A 97 -5.96 -13.05 22.44
CA TRP A 97 -4.98 -12.51 23.36
C TRP A 97 -4.18 -11.37 22.73
N ARG A 98 -3.90 -10.35 23.53
CA ARG A 98 -3.02 -9.23 23.17
C ARG A 98 -1.79 -9.24 24.09
N PRO A 99 -0.57 -8.97 23.56
CA PRO A 99 0.61 -8.84 24.40
C PRO A 99 0.53 -7.62 25.33
N ARG A 100 -0.04 -6.51 24.84
CA ARG A 100 -0.31 -5.28 25.58
C ARG A 100 -1.67 -4.70 25.23
N ALA A 101 -2.19 -3.82 26.08
CA ALA A 101 -3.52 -3.23 25.90
C ALA A 101 -3.65 -2.43 24.59
N ASP A 102 -2.57 -1.83 24.12
CA ASP A 102 -2.45 -1.01 22.91
C ASP A 102 -2.03 -1.80 21.65
N GLU A 103 -1.66 -3.08 21.80
CA GLU A 103 -1.30 -3.96 20.69
C GLU A 103 -2.51 -4.78 20.19
N TRP A 104 -2.38 -5.37 19.00
CA TRP A 104 -3.42 -6.18 18.36
C TRP A 104 -3.28 -7.66 18.66
N SER A 105 -4.43 -8.33 18.77
CA SER A 105 -4.54 -9.79 18.76
C SER A 105 -4.58 -10.34 17.33
N LEU A 106 -4.43 -11.67 17.15
CA LEU A 106 -4.57 -12.30 15.84
C LEU A 106 -5.94 -12.04 15.19
N THR A 107 -7.01 -12.07 15.98
CA THR A 107 -8.37 -11.73 15.55
C THR A 107 -8.44 -10.31 14.98
N GLU A 108 -7.77 -9.35 15.61
CA GLU A 108 -7.82 -7.94 15.18
C GLU A 108 -6.97 -7.69 13.94
N VAL A 109 -5.81 -8.35 13.83
CA VAL A 109 -5.02 -8.31 12.60
C VAL A 109 -5.81 -8.91 11.44
N MET A 110 -6.52 -10.04 11.65
CA MET A 110 -7.33 -10.67 10.61
C MET A 110 -8.50 -9.79 10.17
N ALA A 111 -9.22 -9.19 11.12
CA ALA A 111 -10.29 -8.24 10.85
C ALA A 111 -9.80 -7.05 9.99
N HIS A 112 -8.64 -6.50 10.36
CA HIS A 112 -8.01 -5.41 9.62
C HIS A 112 -7.65 -5.79 8.19
N LEU A 113 -7.06 -6.96 7.97
CA LEU A 113 -6.72 -7.43 6.62
C LEU A 113 -7.95 -7.61 5.73
N VAL A 114 -9.03 -8.23 6.23
CA VAL A 114 -10.24 -8.44 5.43
C VAL A 114 -10.97 -7.13 5.12
N ASP A 115 -11.01 -6.20 6.07
CA ASP A 115 -11.66 -4.90 5.87
C ASP A 115 -10.86 -4.07 4.84
N LEU A 116 -9.53 -4.06 4.89
CA LEU A 116 -8.69 -3.35 3.91
C LEU A 116 -8.75 -3.97 2.51
N GLU A 117 -8.73 -5.30 2.39
CA GLU A 117 -8.87 -5.98 1.09
C GLU A 117 -10.13 -5.52 0.36
N ARG A 118 -11.24 -5.44 1.10
CA ARG A 118 -12.58 -5.15 0.55
C ARG A 118 -12.83 -3.67 0.31
N THR A 119 -12.37 -2.80 1.22
CA THR A 119 -12.77 -1.39 1.23
C THR A 119 -11.71 -0.48 0.64
N VAL A 120 -10.45 -0.93 0.56
CA VAL A 120 -9.33 -0.09 0.16
C VAL A 120 -8.59 -0.67 -1.03
N PHE A 121 -8.01 -1.87 -0.92
CA PHE A 121 -7.12 -2.40 -1.94
C PHE A 121 -7.82 -2.63 -3.28
N LEU A 122 -8.80 -3.55 -3.31
CA LEU A 122 -9.49 -3.87 -4.56
C LEU A 122 -10.21 -2.65 -5.16
N PRO A 123 -11.00 -1.86 -4.41
CA PRO A 123 -11.68 -0.69 -4.98
C PRO A 123 -10.72 0.31 -5.61
N ARG A 124 -9.58 0.60 -4.99
CA ARG A 124 -8.62 1.57 -5.55
C ARG A 124 -7.91 1.03 -6.78
N VAL A 125 -7.52 -0.25 -6.80
CA VAL A 125 -6.94 -0.88 -8.01
C VAL A 125 -7.96 -0.87 -9.16
N GLN A 126 -9.24 -1.16 -8.87
CA GLN A 126 -10.31 -1.08 -9.87
C GLN A 126 -10.47 0.32 -10.44
N ARG A 127 -10.47 1.35 -9.58
CA ARG A 127 -10.51 2.75 -10.03
C ARG A 127 -9.30 3.10 -10.89
N MET A 128 -8.08 2.76 -10.45
CA MET A 128 -6.86 2.99 -11.26
C MET A 128 -6.92 2.30 -12.62
N ALA A 129 -7.60 1.16 -12.72
CA ALA A 129 -7.73 0.39 -13.94
C ALA A 129 -8.75 0.95 -14.94
N VAL A 130 -9.62 1.88 -14.55
CA VAL A 130 -10.69 2.42 -15.42
C VAL A 130 -10.70 3.95 -15.50
N GLU A 131 -10.43 4.65 -14.40
CA GLU A 131 -10.35 6.11 -14.32
C GLU A 131 -8.97 6.63 -14.72
N ASP A 132 -8.92 7.85 -15.24
CA ASP A 132 -7.66 8.55 -15.51
C ASP A 132 -7.15 9.21 -14.22
N ALA A 133 -6.00 8.74 -13.74
CA ALA A 133 -5.29 9.23 -12.55
C ALA A 133 -6.19 9.53 -11.31
N PRO A 134 -7.04 8.58 -10.84
CA PRO A 134 -7.94 8.82 -9.72
C PRO A 134 -7.21 9.21 -8.44
N GLU A 135 -7.82 10.13 -7.69
CA GLU A 135 -7.33 10.54 -6.37
C GLU A 135 -7.91 9.66 -5.24
N PHE A 136 -7.06 9.37 -4.25
CA PHE A 136 -7.39 8.59 -3.07
C PHE A 136 -6.95 9.32 -1.81
N GLU A 137 -7.84 9.38 -0.81
CA GLU A 137 -7.51 9.96 0.49
C GLU A 137 -6.39 9.18 1.20
N THR A 138 -5.66 9.90 2.07
CA THR A 138 -4.69 9.31 3.00
C THR A 138 -5.37 8.30 3.91
N PHE A 139 -4.61 7.30 4.36
CA PHE A 139 -5.08 6.37 5.36
C PHE A 139 -5.33 7.10 6.70
N ASP A 140 -6.58 7.13 7.16
CA ASP A 140 -6.91 7.66 8.48
C ASP A 140 -6.54 6.61 9.55
N LEU A 141 -5.30 6.71 10.03
CA LEU A 141 -4.74 5.84 11.06
C LEU A 141 -5.52 5.94 12.39
N GLU A 142 -6.22 7.04 12.64
CA GLU A 142 -6.97 7.30 13.87
C GLU A 142 -8.40 6.77 13.79
N ALA A 143 -9.09 6.90 12.65
CA ALA A 143 -10.37 6.23 12.42
C ALA A 143 -10.20 4.71 12.43
N TRP A 144 -9.17 4.19 11.74
CA TRP A 144 -8.83 2.77 11.79
C TRP A 144 -8.38 2.33 13.17
N GLY A 145 -7.82 3.27 13.94
CA GLY A 145 -7.48 3.07 15.33
C GLY A 145 -8.66 2.99 16.29
N ARG A 146 -9.75 3.68 15.97
CA ARG A 146 -10.97 3.70 16.78
C ARG A 146 -11.89 2.51 16.48
N THR A 147 -11.78 1.90 15.30
CA THR A 147 -12.47 0.65 14.97
C THR A 147 -11.78 -0.59 15.56
N ARG A 148 -10.61 -0.44 16.22
CA ARG A 148 -9.74 -1.52 16.74
C ARG A 148 -10.38 -2.49 17.75
N ASP A 149 -11.59 -2.28 18.24
CA ASP A 149 -12.24 -3.27 19.11
C ASP A 149 -12.99 -4.32 18.30
N HIS A 150 -12.23 -5.12 17.56
CA HIS A 150 -12.73 -6.27 16.80
C HIS A 150 -12.63 -7.58 17.59
N ARG A 151 -12.47 -7.52 18.92
CA ARG A 151 -12.30 -8.70 19.78
C ARG A 151 -13.41 -9.73 19.65
N ALA A 152 -14.62 -9.27 19.32
CA ALA A 152 -15.80 -10.12 19.17
C ALA A 152 -15.92 -10.78 17.78
N ARG A 153 -15.06 -10.44 16.81
CA ARG A 153 -15.09 -11.06 15.49
C ARG A 153 -14.61 -12.50 15.54
N ASP A 154 -15.13 -13.30 14.62
CA ASP A 154 -14.73 -14.69 14.43
C ASP A 154 -13.56 -14.74 13.45
N PHE A 155 -12.38 -15.11 13.95
CA PHE A 155 -11.15 -15.22 13.17
C PHE A 155 -11.31 -16.15 11.96
N ALA A 156 -11.98 -17.30 12.13
CA ALA A 156 -12.13 -18.28 11.05
C ALA A 156 -13.09 -17.77 9.97
N ALA A 157 -14.16 -17.09 10.37
CA ALA A 157 -15.08 -16.44 9.45
C ALA A 157 -14.37 -15.32 8.66
N ASP A 158 -13.57 -14.49 9.34
CA ASP A 158 -12.81 -13.40 8.70
C ASP A 158 -11.73 -13.93 7.76
N LEU A 159 -11.03 -15.02 8.13
CA LEU A 159 -10.06 -15.67 7.26
C LEU A 159 -10.72 -16.24 5.99
N ALA A 160 -11.89 -16.87 6.12
CA ALA A 160 -12.65 -17.35 4.97
C ALA A 160 -13.12 -16.18 4.07
N ALA A 161 -13.60 -15.11 4.69
CA ALA A 161 -14.02 -13.88 4.03
C ALA A 161 -12.87 -13.18 3.29
N PHE A 162 -11.68 -13.15 3.88
CA PHE A 162 -10.46 -12.65 3.28
C PHE A 162 -10.01 -13.51 2.10
N GLY A 163 -10.03 -14.83 2.24
CA GLY A 163 -9.73 -15.75 1.15
C GLY A 163 -10.61 -15.51 -0.09
N GLN A 164 -11.92 -15.35 0.11
CA GLN A 164 -12.85 -15.05 -0.98
C GLN A 164 -12.60 -13.66 -1.62
N ALA A 165 -12.37 -12.65 -0.80
CA ALA A 165 -12.03 -11.30 -1.29
C ALA A 165 -10.72 -11.32 -2.08
N ARG A 166 -9.73 -12.06 -1.60
CA ARG A 166 -8.43 -12.23 -2.24
C ARG A 166 -8.53 -12.94 -3.59
N GLU A 167 -9.34 -13.99 -3.72
CA GLU A 167 -9.58 -14.62 -5.02
C GLU A 167 -10.23 -13.65 -6.02
N THR A 168 -11.11 -12.76 -5.55
CA THR A 168 -11.70 -11.71 -6.39
C THR A 168 -10.63 -10.72 -6.87
N THR A 169 -9.75 -10.27 -5.97
CA THR A 169 -8.61 -9.41 -6.31
C THR A 169 -7.66 -10.07 -7.29
N LEU A 170 -7.34 -11.34 -7.09
CA LEU A 170 -6.46 -12.10 -7.99
C LEU A 170 -7.07 -12.28 -9.37
N ALA A 171 -8.35 -12.62 -9.45
CA ALA A 171 -9.07 -12.73 -10.73
C ALA A 171 -9.06 -11.40 -11.48
N PHE A 172 -9.29 -10.29 -10.77
CA PHE A 172 -9.22 -8.95 -11.33
C PHE A 172 -7.82 -8.62 -11.87
N LEU A 173 -6.78 -8.76 -11.05
CA LEU A 173 -5.39 -8.46 -11.44
C LEU A 173 -4.92 -9.31 -12.64
N ARG A 174 -5.28 -10.60 -12.68
CA ARG A 174 -4.94 -11.50 -13.80
C ARG A 174 -5.68 -11.16 -15.09
N GLY A 175 -6.86 -10.53 -14.99
CA GLY A 175 -7.68 -10.12 -16.13
C GLY A 175 -7.31 -8.75 -16.70
N LEU A 176 -6.39 -8.02 -16.07
CA LEU A 176 -5.96 -6.70 -16.55
C LEU A 176 -5.20 -6.81 -17.90
N PRO A 177 -5.37 -5.83 -18.81
CA PRO A 177 -4.56 -5.75 -20.01
C PRO A 177 -3.08 -5.49 -19.67
N ALA A 178 -2.18 -5.84 -20.59
CA ALA A 178 -0.73 -5.84 -20.34
C ALA A 178 -0.16 -4.45 -19.97
N ASP A 179 -0.80 -3.37 -20.45
CA ASP A 179 -0.43 -1.98 -20.18
C ASP A 179 -1.03 -1.43 -18.86
N ALA A 180 -1.99 -2.12 -18.25
CA ALA A 180 -2.67 -1.65 -17.05
C ALA A 180 -1.73 -1.41 -15.86
N ALA A 181 -0.61 -2.14 -15.79
CA ALA A 181 0.40 -1.99 -14.75
C ALA A 181 0.91 -0.54 -14.62
N GLY A 182 0.97 0.20 -15.73
CA GLY A 182 1.44 1.58 -15.79
C GLY A 182 0.36 2.63 -15.52
N ARG A 183 -0.92 2.25 -15.38
CA ARG A 183 -1.99 3.21 -15.09
C ARG A 183 -1.75 3.93 -13.79
N ARG A 184 -1.99 5.24 -13.78
CA ARG A 184 -1.63 6.13 -12.67
C ARG A 184 -2.80 6.33 -11.71
N GLY A 185 -2.48 6.73 -10.49
CA GLY A 185 -3.41 7.25 -9.48
C GLY A 185 -2.66 8.16 -8.52
N LEU A 186 -3.38 9.02 -7.81
CA LEU A 186 -2.81 9.94 -6.82
C LEU A 186 -3.20 9.50 -5.41
N SER A 187 -2.26 8.90 -4.69
CA SER A 187 -2.47 8.53 -3.28
C SER A 187 -2.15 9.71 -2.37
N GLY A 188 -3.05 10.05 -1.45
CA GLY A 188 -2.76 11.03 -0.40
C GLY A 188 -1.63 10.61 0.54
N HIS A 189 -1.31 9.31 0.59
CA HIS A 189 -0.23 8.77 1.41
C HIS A 189 1.09 8.61 0.62
N PHE A 190 1.05 8.06 -0.60
CA PHE A 190 2.26 7.77 -1.40
C PHE A 190 2.56 8.82 -2.50
N GLY A 191 1.66 9.78 -2.73
CA GLY A 191 1.70 10.64 -3.89
C GLY A 191 1.31 9.92 -5.19
N PRO A 192 1.77 10.41 -6.37
CA PRO A 192 1.44 9.79 -7.65
C PRO A 192 2.01 8.37 -7.74
N VAL A 193 1.23 7.33 -7.99
CA VAL A 193 1.69 5.94 -8.07
C VAL A 193 1.10 5.25 -9.30
N THR A 194 1.77 4.21 -9.79
CA THR A 194 1.22 3.29 -10.79
C THR A 194 0.42 2.18 -10.14
N LEU A 195 -0.45 1.53 -10.90
CA LEU A 195 -1.27 0.41 -10.45
C LEU A 195 -0.39 -0.71 -9.90
N ALA A 196 0.71 -1.05 -10.57
CA ALA A 196 1.63 -2.09 -10.10
C ALA A 196 2.36 -1.70 -8.80
N GLN A 197 2.75 -0.43 -8.63
CA GLN A 197 3.32 0.06 -7.36
C GLN A 197 2.29 -0.03 -6.23
N TYR A 198 1.05 0.38 -6.48
CA TYR A 198 -0.02 0.29 -5.49
C TYR A 198 -0.42 -1.16 -5.16
N ALA A 199 -0.45 -2.06 -6.15
CA ALA A 199 -0.65 -3.49 -5.90
C ALA A 199 0.52 -4.12 -5.12
N THR A 200 1.75 -3.64 -5.34
CA THR A 200 2.92 -4.06 -4.55
C THR A 200 2.78 -3.66 -3.07
N HIS A 201 2.15 -2.52 -2.79
CA HIS A 201 1.84 -2.13 -1.41
C HIS A 201 0.98 -3.17 -0.67
N ALA A 202 0.00 -3.79 -1.36
CA ALA A 202 -0.82 -4.85 -0.76
C ALA A 202 0.02 -6.07 -0.34
N VAL A 203 1.03 -6.44 -1.15
CA VAL A 203 1.98 -7.51 -0.81
C VAL A 203 2.83 -7.14 0.40
N ASP A 204 3.39 -5.93 0.44
CA ASP A 204 4.20 -5.48 1.57
C ASP A 204 3.39 -5.42 2.87
N HIS A 205 2.13 -4.98 2.77
CA HIS A 205 1.18 -4.91 3.88
C HIS A 205 0.84 -6.30 4.45
N ASP A 206 0.56 -7.27 3.56
CA ASP A 206 0.37 -8.67 3.95
C ASP A 206 1.59 -9.22 4.68
N LEU A 207 2.81 -8.96 4.18
CA LEU A 207 4.06 -9.47 4.76
C LEU A 207 4.33 -8.88 6.15
N GLU A 208 4.07 -7.59 6.34
CA GLU A 208 4.18 -6.90 7.62
C GLU A 208 3.26 -7.56 8.66
N HIS A 209 1.98 -7.74 8.34
CA HIS A 209 1.03 -8.37 9.26
C HIS A 209 1.28 -9.86 9.46
N LEU A 210 1.81 -10.59 8.46
CA LEU A 210 2.28 -11.96 8.65
C LEU A 210 3.46 -12.03 9.64
N GLY A 211 4.36 -11.04 9.62
CA GLY A 211 5.41 -10.89 10.63
C GLY A 211 4.82 -10.73 12.02
N GLN A 212 3.91 -9.76 12.18
CA GLN A 212 3.19 -9.50 13.43
C GLN A 212 2.46 -10.75 13.95
N MET A 213 1.72 -11.46 13.09
CA MET A 213 0.99 -12.67 13.48
C MET A 213 1.93 -13.79 13.99
N ARG A 214 3.14 -13.91 13.41
CA ARG A 214 4.14 -14.90 13.87
C ARG A 214 4.69 -14.54 15.24
N GLU A 215 4.94 -13.26 15.50
CA GLU A 215 5.37 -12.77 16.82
C GLU A 215 4.30 -13.02 17.88
N LEU A 216 3.03 -12.73 17.56
CA LEU A 216 1.88 -13.02 18.43
C LEU A 216 1.78 -14.51 18.76
N ARG A 217 1.93 -15.39 17.75
CA ARG A 217 1.94 -16.85 17.97
C ARG A 217 3.10 -17.27 18.87
N ALA A 218 4.31 -16.75 18.65
CA ALA A 218 5.47 -17.08 19.47
C ALA A 218 5.27 -16.64 20.94
N GLY A 219 4.71 -15.45 21.16
CA GLY A 219 4.36 -14.94 22.49
C GLY A 219 3.35 -15.83 23.21
N GLN A 220 2.38 -16.41 22.49
CA GLN A 220 1.43 -17.37 23.05
C GLN A 220 2.07 -18.68 23.48
N ILE A 221 3.02 -19.20 22.71
CA ILE A 221 3.72 -20.46 23.04
C ILE A 221 4.69 -20.28 24.21
N ALA A 222 5.31 -19.10 24.33
CA ALA A 222 6.27 -18.82 25.40
C ALA A 222 5.61 -18.41 26.74
N GLY A 223 4.37 -17.92 26.71
CA GLY A 223 3.63 -17.44 27.87
C GLY A 223 2.56 -18.39 28.42
N GLY A 224 2.32 -19.53 27.78
CA GLY A 224 1.43 -20.60 28.24
C GLY A 224 2.20 -21.75 28.88
#